data_AF-A0AAQ1A718-F1
#
_entry.id   AF-A0AAQ1A718-F1
#
_cell.length_a   1.000
_cell.length_b   1.000
_cell.length_c   1.000
_cell.angle_alpha   90.00
_cell.angle_beta   90.00
_cell.angle_gamma   90.00
#
_symmetry.space_group_name_H-M   'P 1'
#
loop_
_entity.id
_entity.type
_entity.pdbx_description
1 polymer ?
#
loop_
_entity_poly.entity_id
_entity_poly.type
_entity_poly.pdbx_seq_one_letter_code
_entity_poly.pdbx_strand_id
1 'polypeptide(L)'
;MYIPSSFLYKVICSEQIGVFCESNSDGHKAIIAKIPTSTIKSLALGAKVEFYLYTMLKFPHYLALGMKIIDNISSPLYVMIPQRWQNSNNIFDSSFLNRELDFVVYDETDAPIQQNKMIIKTNFKNERVHYVLKNTDFNFPNDSESSEYFIDTIYADLGFNFKPHPDFPIVGFKFPVTITQVNTIFTIHANEQGATQYDVVKDIDGTRQERQIYQAFCLMDNSETTMSPLVTIGLKERELTDILTVTQNKKLIAVESKCLQYDTSAFDKTSTRTASNIIGHCKKAIGQLEGVHKTIKRGERVYNSDGTTLLAGGNYSFYGIIIIDEYRPSKDWDAIINLMKICSDKHDICINIISISEVMYTMKLCMSSTDLFIQSLEDRYKACISSNNINVRFRNSSLPTMI
;
A
#
# COMPACT_ATOMS: atom_id res chain seq x y z
N MET A 1 -23.24 6.79 0.09
CA MET A 1 -21.81 6.67 0.43
C MET A 1 -21.53 7.52 1.63
N TYR A 2 -20.97 6.95 2.70
CA TYR A 2 -20.41 7.76 3.79
C TYR A 2 -19.15 8.46 3.26
N ILE A 3 -19.04 9.77 3.48
CA ILE A 3 -17.88 10.56 3.07
C ILE A 3 -17.14 10.96 4.34
N PRO A 4 -15.85 10.60 4.50
CA PRO A 4 -15.09 10.96 5.69
C PRO A 4 -14.96 12.47 5.83
N SER A 5 -14.84 12.96 7.07
CA SER A 5 -14.45 14.36 7.29
C SER A 5 -13.12 14.69 6.59
N SER A 6 -12.90 15.97 6.30
CA SER A 6 -11.64 16.44 5.71
C SER A 6 -10.42 16.07 6.55
N PHE A 7 -10.60 16.00 7.87
CA PHE A 7 -9.57 15.53 8.79
C PHE A 7 -9.33 14.03 8.61
N LEU A 8 -10.39 13.20 8.69
CA LEU A 8 -10.33 11.76 8.40
C LEU A 8 -9.64 11.43 7.09
N TYR A 9 -10.01 12.13 6.03
CA TYR A 9 -9.38 11.95 4.73
C TYR A 9 -7.87 12.23 4.75
N LYS A 10 -7.41 13.28 5.44
CA LYS A 10 -5.97 13.58 5.54
C LYS A 10 -5.17 12.46 6.21
N VAL A 11 -5.71 11.81 7.25
CA VAL A 11 -5.01 10.66 7.85
C VAL A 11 -5.08 9.42 6.97
N ILE A 12 -6.20 9.16 6.31
CA ILE A 12 -6.27 8.06 5.32
C ILE A 12 -5.17 8.25 4.25
N CYS A 13 -4.97 9.48 3.75
CA CYS A 13 -3.89 9.80 2.83
C CYS A 13 -2.50 9.65 3.46
N SER A 14 -2.33 9.92 4.76
CA SER A 14 -1.03 9.85 5.43
C SER A 14 -0.63 8.45 5.89
N GLU A 15 -1.53 7.46 5.86
CA GLU A 15 -1.19 6.07 6.15
C GLU A 15 -0.95 5.25 4.88
N GLN A 16 -0.25 4.12 5.00
CA GLN A 16 -0.22 3.10 3.93
C GLN A 16 -1.44 2.20 3.98
N ILE A 17 -1.80 1.78 5.19
CA ILE A 17 -2.94 0.94 5.52
C ILE A 17 -3.54 1.44 6.85
N GLY A 18 -4.82 1.21 7.09
CA GLY A 18 -5.43 1.61 8.35
C GLY A 18 -6.89 1.23 8.46
N VAL A 19 -7.39 1.23 9.70
CA VAL A 19 -8.81 1.04 10.01
C VAL A 19 -9.23 2.16 10.94
N PHE A 20 -10.27 2.88 10.57
CA PHE A 20 -10.74 4.08 11.23
C PHE A 20 -12.24 3.99 11.50
N CYS A 21 -12.72 4.79 12.43
CA CYS A 21 -14.14 4.96 12.68
C CYS A 21 -14.51 6.43 12.70
N GLU A 22 -15.72 6.73 12.23
CA GLU A 22 -16.29 8.07 12.31
C GLU A 22 -17.82 8.02 12.46
N SER A 23 -18.38 9.07 13.03
CA SER A 23 -19.79 9.34 13.21
C SER A 23 -20.07 10.76 12.71
N ASN A 24 -21.08 10.95 11.87
CA ASN A 24 -21.49 12.29 11.45
C ASN A 24 -22.39 12.97 12.50
N SER A 25 -22.79 14.23 12.25
CA SER A 25 -23.69 15.00 13.12
C SER A 25 -25.06 14.35 13.33
N ASP A 26 -25.51 13.53 12.40
CA ASP A 26 -26.80 12.84 12.45
C ASP A 26 -26.71 11.49 13.18
N GLY A 27 -25.52 11.13 13.69
CA GLY A 27 -25.26 9.87 14.36
C GLY A 27 -25.11 8.65 13.42
N HIS A 28 -24.97 8.87 12.11
CA HIS A 28 -24.56 7.83 11.17
C HIS A 28 -23.11 7.46 11.42
N LYS A 29 -22.85 6.16 11.54
CA LYS A 29 -21.54 5.61 11.90
C LYS A 29 -20.94 4.81 10.76
N ALA A 30 -19.65 4.98 10.56
CA ALA A 30 -18.89 4.30 9.54
C ALA A 30 -17.58 3.72 10.09
N ILE A 31 -17.18 2.59 9.50
CA ILE A 31 -15.80 2.12 9.52
C ILE A 31 -15.20 2.43 8.15
N ILE A 32 -13.99 2.96 8.17
CA ILE A 32 -13.24 3.25 6.96
C ILE A 32 -11.97 2.40 7.01
N ALA A 33 -11.69 1.64 5.96
CA ALA A 33 -10.46 0.86 5.87
C ALA A 33 -9.66 1.29 4.65
N LYS A 34 -8.36 1.46 4.82
CA LYS A 34 -7.40 1.56 3.73
C LYS A 34 -6.58 0.30 3.68
N ILE A 35 -6.67 -0.44 2.58
CA ILE A 35 -6.08 -1.77 2.44
C ILE A 35 -5.61 -2.02 1.01
N PRO A 36 -4.71 -3.00 0.78
CA PRO A 36 -4.19 -3.25 -0.54
C PRO A 36 -5.28 -3.68 -1.54
N THR A 37 -5.17 -3.24 -2.79
CA THR A 37 -6.19 -3.52 -3.83
C THR A 37 -6.47 -5.01 -4.01
N SER A 38 -5.44 -5.85 -3.87
CA SER A 38 -5.56 -7.32 -3.87
C SER A 38 -6.50 -7.85 -2.78
N THR A 39 -6.36 -7.34 -1.56
CA THR A 39 -7.21 -7.69 -0.42
C THR A 39 -8.61 -7.13 -0.60
N ILE A 40 -8.77 -5.97 -1.25
CA ILE A 40 -10.10 -5.42 -1.56
C ILE A 40 -10.85 -6.31 -2.56
N LYS A 41 -10.17 -6.82 -3.59
CA LYS A 41 -10.78 -7.77 -4.52
C LYS A 41 -11.19 -9.05 -3.80
N SER A 42 -10.34 -9.55 -2.91
CA SER A 42 -10.64 -10.69 -2.03
C SER A 42 -11.87 -10.45 -1.14
N LEU A 43 -12.00 -9.24 -0.59
CA LEU A 43 -13.18 -8.81 0.17
C LEU A 43 -14.45 -8.87 -0.68
N ALA A 44 -14.40 -8.38 -1.93
CA ALA A 44 -15.54 -8.46 -2.86
C ALA A 44 -15.92 -9.90 -3.24
N LEU A 45 -14.95 -10.81 -3.23
CA LEU A 45 -15.16 -12.24 -3.44
C LEU A 45 -15.67 -12.98 -2.18
N GLY A 46 -15.93 -12.27 -1.08
CA GLY A 46 -16.50 -12.83 0.13
C GLY A 46 -15.47 -13.31 1.17
N ALA A 47 -14.23 -12.79 1.13
CA ALA A 47 -13.24 -13.07 2.16
C ALA A 47 -13.80 -12.81 3.57
N LYS A 48 -13.55 -13.74 4.49
CA LYS A 48 -13.98 -13.60 5.88
C LYS A 48 -13.20 -12.49 6.57
N VAL A 49 -13.91 -11.68 7.36
CA VAL A 49 -13.34 -10.57 8.11
C VAL A 49 -13.58 -10.76 9.61
N GLU A 50 -12.57 -10.42 10.39
CA GLU A 50 -12.63 -10.30 11.84
C GLU A 50 -12.19 -8.90 12.25
N PHE A 51 -12.91 -8.28 13.17
CA PHE A 51 -12.56 -6.97 13.72
C PHE A 51 -11.88 -7.15 15.08
N TYR A 52 -10.87 -6.33 15.35
CA TYR A 52 -10.09 -6.35 16.56
C TYR A 52 -10.14 -4.99 17.23
N LEU A 53 -10.22 -5.01 18.56
CA LEU A 53 -10.08 -3.84 19.40
C LEU A 53 -9.04 -4.17 20.45
N TYR A 54 -8.00 -3.35 20.57
CA TYR A 54 -6.97 -3.48 21.59
C TYR A 54 -6.90 -2.22 22.41
N THR A 55 -6.69 -2.37 23.72
CA THR A 55 -6.41 -1.22 24.58
C THR A 55 -5.33 -1.50 25.61
N MET A 56 -4.60 -0.46 25.99
CA MET A 56 -3.59 -0.52 27.04
C MET A 56 -4.26 -0.52 28.43
N LEU A 57 -3.87 -1.47 29.28
CA LEU A 57 -4.38 -1.64 30.64
C LEU A 57 -3.87 -0.58 31.62
N LYS A 58 -2.75 0.08 31.31
CA LYS A 58 -2.18 1.17 32.09
C LYS A 58 -2.51 2.52 31.43
N PHE A 59 -2.54 3.57 32.24
CA PHE A 59 -2.56 4.94 31.73
C PHE A 59 -1.21 5.27 31.06
N PRO A 60 -1.17 6.02 29.94
CA PRO A 60 -2.30 6.55 29.17
C PRO A 60 -3.00 5.47 28.32
N HIS A 61 -4.31 5.25 28.52
CA HIS A 61 -5.03 4.13 27.88
C HIS A 61 -5.14 4.31 26.37
N TYR A 62 -4.23 3.73 25.60
CA TYR A 62 -4.31 3.75 24.15
C TYR A 62 -5.40 2.80 23.63
N LEU A 63 -5.96 3.14 22.47
CA LEU A 63 -6.91 2.33 21.74
C LEU A 63 -6.35 2.03 20.36
N ALA A 64 -6.47 0.80 19.88
CA ALA A 64 -6.16 0.41 18.51
C ALA A 64 -7.32 -0.33 17.89
N LEU A 65 -7.59 0.01 16.62
CA LEU A 65 -8.54 -0.67 15.77
C LEU A 65 -7.79 -1.60 14.84
N GLY A 66 -8.40 -2.75 14.58
CA GLY A 66 -7.80 -3.73 13.71
C GLY A 66 -8.79 -4.51 12.87
N MET A 67 -8.32 -4.96 11.73
CA MET A 67 -9.03 -5.90 10.87
C MET A 67 -8.09 -7.02 10.45
N LYS A 68 -8.60 -8.25 10.54
CA LYS A 68 -8.01 -9.40 9.86
C LYS A 68 -8.90 -9.77 8.70
N ILE A 69 -8.34 -9.78 7.50
CA ILE A 69 -9.02 -10.18 6.28
C ILE A 69 -8.38 -11.49 5.81
N ILE A 70 -9.20 -12.54 5.67
CA ILE A 70 -8.74 -13.85 5.23
C ILE A 70 -8.73 -13.89 3.69
N ASP A 71 -7.86 -13.08 3.11
CA ASP A 71 -7.56 -13.01 1.67
C ASP A 71 -6.61 -14.12 1.20
N ASN A 72 -5.83 -14.67 2.13
CA ASN A 72 -5.07 -15.89 1.95
C ASN A 72 -5.13 -16.72 3.23
N ILE A 73 -5.54 -17.98 3.16
CA ILE A 73 -5.75 -18.81 4.35
C ILE A 73 -4.47 -19.03 5.16
N SER A 74 -3.32 -19.06 4.48
CA SER A 74 -2.01 -19.30 5.08
C SER A 74 -1.31 -18.01 5.55
N SER A 75 -1.74 -16.85 5.06
CA SER A 75 -1.13 -15.56 5.40
C SER A 75 -2.13 -14.40 5.23
N PRO A 76 -3.17 -14.35 6.09
CA PRO A 76 -4.20 -13.33 6.02
C PRO A 76 -3.63 -11.93 6.28
N LEU A 77 -4.21 -10.90 5.68
CA LEU A 77 -3.86 -9.52 5.99
C LEU A 77 -4.31 -9.15 7.40
N TYR A 78 -3.41 -8.57 8.19
CA TYR A 78 -3.71 -7.89 9.44
C TYR A 78 -3.39 -6.41 9.31
N VAL A 79 -4.39 -5.58 9.56
CA VAL A 79 -4.27 -4.13 9.62
C VAL A 79 -4.53 -3.73 11.06
N MET A 80 -3.54 -3.15 11.71
CA MET A 80 -3.63 -2.68 13.09
C MET A 80 -3.13 -1.25 13.11
N ILE A 81 -3.94 -0.33 13.65
CA ILE A 81 -3.52 1.06 13.80
C ILE A 81 -3.96 1.58 15.16
N PRO A 82 -3.07 2.27 15.91
CA PRO A 82 -3.51 2.98 17.10
C PRO A 82 -4.36 4.16 16.67
N GLN A 83 -5.37 4.49 17.46
CA GLN A 83 -6.17 5.66 17.24
C GLN A 83 -5.30 6.90 17.49
N ARG A 84 -5.05 7.69 16.45
CA ARG A 84 -4.13 8.85 16.47
C ARG A 84 -4.80 10.18 16.80
N TRP A 85 -6.12 10.21 16.82
CA TRP A 85 -6.89 11.39 17.18
C TRP A 85 -8.14 11.01 17.94
N GLN A 86 -8.69 11.97 18.68
CA GLN A 86 -9.93 11.77 19.39
C GLN A 86 -10.76 13.06 19.42
N ASN A 87 -11.97 12.96 18.89
CA ASN A 87 -13.08 13.86 19.14
C ASN A 87 -14.35 13.01 19.27
N SER A 88 -15.46 13.62 19.66
CA SER A 88 -16.74 12.92 19.86
C SER A 88 -17.21 12.12 18.63
N ASN A 89 -16.71 12.47 17.45
CA ASN A 89 -17.16 11.92 16.18
C ASN A 89 -16.27 10.76 15.71
N ASN A 90 -15.08 10.53 16.26
CA ASN A 90 -14.14 9.53 15.72
C ASN A 90 -13.60 8.54 16.76
N ILE A 91 -14.14 8.53 17.98
CA ILE A 91 -13.83 7.52 19.00
C ILE A 91 -14.69 6.28 18.77
N PHE A 92 -14.05 5.11 18.76
CA PHE A 92 -14.77 3.85 18.73
C PHE A 92 -15.41 3.60 20.10
N ASP A 93 -16.74 3.61 20.14
CA ASP A 93 -17.53 3.39 21.34
C ASP A 93 -18.45 2.14 21.20
N SER A 94 -19.16 1.83 22.27
CA SER A 94 -20.08 0.68 22.29
C SER A 94 -21.19 0.72 21.24
N SER A 95 -21.51 1.90 20.71
CA SER A 95 -22.57 2.07 19.72
C SER A 95 -22.13 1.73 18.30
N PHE A 96 -20.86 1.36 18.06
CA PHE A 96 -20.41 0.72 16.81
C PHE A 96 -20.71 -0.79 16.78
N LEU A 97 -21.12 -1.39 17.89
CA LEU A 97 -21.32 -2.82 18.00
C LEU A 97 -22.79 -3.22 17.77
N ASN A 98 -23.01 -4.41 17.21
CA ASN A 98 -24.32 -5.02 16.97
C ASN A 98 -25.32 -4.18 16.17
N ARG A 99 -24.83 -3.31 15.28
CA ARG A 99 -25.66 -2.53 14.35
C ARG A 99 -25.07 -2.58 12.96
N GLU A 100 -25.89 -2.20 11.99
CA GLU A 100 -25.41 -1.92 10.64
C GLU A 100 -24.65 -0.59 10.62
N LEU A 101 -23.46 -0.62 10.02
CA LEU A 101 -22.56 0.51 9.82
C LEU A 101 -22.28 0.66 8.32
N ASP A 102 -22.01 1.88 7.88
CA ASP A 102 -21.35 2.08 6.59
C ASP A 102 -19.92 1.56 6.65
N PHE A 103 -19.48 0.87 5.60
CA PHE A 103 -18.12 0.37 5.48
C PHE A 103 -17.53 0.82 4.15
N VAL A 104 -16.59 1.77 4.20
CA VAL A 104 -15.97 2.35 3.00
C VAL A 104 -14.53 1.89 2.92
N VAL A 105 -14.12 1.43 1.75
CA VAL A 105 -12.78 0.88 1.53
C VAL A 105 -12.03 1.76 0.55
N TYR A 106 -10.82 2.14 0.94
CA TYR A 106 -9.86 2.91 0.19
C TYR A 106 -8.69 2.03 -0.24
N ASP A 107 -8.15 2.30 -1.42
CA ASP A 107 -6.94 1.63 -1.90
C ASP A 107 -5.66 2.44 -1.63
N GLU A 108 -4.54 1.97 -2.16
CA GLU A 108 -3.22 2.58 -2.04
C GLU A 108 -3.12 3.98 -2.69
N THR A 109 -4.04 4.31 -3.60
CA THR A 109 -4.09 5.60 -4.32
C THR A 109 -4.92 6.66 -3.58
N ASP A 110 -5.38 6.34 -2.37
CA ASP A 110 -6.26 7.19 -1.54
C ASP A 110 -7.67 7.36 -2.12
N ALA A 111 -8.06 6.54 -3.09
CA ALA A 111 -9.39 6.58 -3.69
C ALA A 111 -10.38 5.65 -2.96
N PRO A 112 -11.63 6.09 -2.73
CA PRO A 112 -12.69 5.19 -2.29
C PRO A 112 -13.08 4.27 -3.45
N ILE A 113 -12.94 2.97 -3.25
CA ILE A 113 -13.12 1.97 -4.33
C ILE A 113 -14.27 1.00 -4.08
N GLN A 114 -14.78 0.94 -2.85
CA GLN A 114 -15.91 0.10 -2.45
C GLN A 114 -16.72 0.75 -1.34
N GLN A 115 -18.03 0.58 -1.45
CA GLN A 115 -18.97 0.91 -0.39
C GLN A 115 -19.79 -0.33 -0.05
N ASN A 116 -19.74 -0.68 1.24
CA ASN A 116 -20.38 -1.85 1.80
C ASN A 116 -21.19 -1.48 3.04
N LYS A 117 -21.95 -2.44 3.57
CA LYS A 117 -22.47 -2.42 4.93
C LYS A 117 -21.73 -3.45 5.78
N MET A 118 -21.53 -3.15 7.06
CA MET A 118 -20.94 -4.11 7.98
C MET A 118 -21.65 -4.15 9.33
N ILE A 119 -21.60 -5.31 9.98
CA ILE A 119 -22.04 -5.51 11.36
C ILE A 119 -20.89 -6.15 12.14
N ILE A 120 -20.42 -5.45 13.17
CA ILE A 120 -19.45 -5.97 14.15
C ILE A 120 -20.24 -6.60 15.29
N LYS A 121 -20.28 -7.94 15.36
CA LYS A 121 -21.12 -8.64 16.34
C LYS A 121 -20.36 -8.92 17.63
N THR A 122 -20.97 -8.60 18.76
CA THR A 122 -20.52 -9.10 20.06
C THR A 122 -21.08 -10.49 20.32
N ASN A 123 -20.46 -11.16 21.28
CA ASN A 123 -20.89 -12.42 21.86
C ASN A 123 -20.54 -12.41 23.36
N PHE A 124 -21.03 -13.40 24.09
CA PHE A 124 -20.78 -13.51 25.53
C PHE A 124 -19.30 -13.39 25.94
N LYS A 125 -18.35 -13.84 25.08
CA LYS A 125 -16.91 -13.78 25.39
C LYS A 125 -16.34 -12.36 25.32
N ASN A 126 -16.97 -11.45 24.59
CA ASN A 126 -16.49 -10.08 24.40
C ASN A 126 -17.48 -9.01 24.90
N GLU A 127 -18.58 -9.38 25.56
CA GLU A 127 -19.54 -8.42 26.15
C GLU A 127 -18.89 -7.41 27.11
N ARG A 128 -17.84 -7.82 27.83
CA ARG A 128 -17.06 -6.93 28.71
C ARG A 128 -16.47 -5.72 27.99
N VAL A 129 -16.36 -5.75 26.65
CA VAL A 129 -15.90 -4.59 25.86
C VAL A 129 -16.79 -3.38 26.07
N HIS A 130 -18.10 -3.56 26.27
CA HIS A 130 -19.02 -2.44 26.52
C HIS A 130 -18.66 -1.72 27.82
N TYR A 131 -18.23 -2.46 28.84
CA TYR A 131 -17.76 -1.87 30.10
C TYR A 131 -16.43 -1.15 29.91
N VAL A 132 -15.47 -1.73 29.19
CA VAL A 132 -14.17 -1.11 28.91
C VAL A 132 -14.35 0.19 28.14
N LEU A 133 -15.11 0.19 27.03
CA LEU A 133 -15.35 1.36 26.20
C LEU A 133 -16.08 2.49 26.92
N LYS A 134 -16.94 2.17 27.89
CA LYS A 134 -17.72 3.17 28.64
C LYS A 134 -16.96 3.78 29.81
N ASN A 135 -16.07 3.01 30.45
CA ASN A 135 -15.43 3.41 31.72
C ASN A 135 -13.93 3.70 31.60
N THR A 136 -13.36 3.65 30.38
CA THR A 136 -11.96 3.97 30.14
C THR A 136 -11.86 5.30 29.42
N ASP A 137 -11.06 6.21 29.95
CA ASP A 137 -10.71 7.44 29.26
C ASP A 137 -9.52 7.16 28.33
N PHE A 138 -9.80 7.08 27.04
CA PHE A 138 -8.79 6.74 26.05
C PHE A 138 -7.93 7.95 25.72
N ASN A 139 -6.66 7.68 25.47
CA ASN A 139 -5.69 8.65 24.99
C ASN A 139 -5.10 8.15 23.67
N PHE A 140 -4.36 9.01 22.98
CA PHE A 140 -3.61 8.65 21.78
C PHE A 140 -2.10 8.75 22.06
N PRO A 141 -1.27 7.93 21.40
CA PRO A 141 0.18 8.09 21.48
C PRO A 141 0.56 9.44 20.86
N ASN A 142 1.40 10.21 21.54
CA ASN A 142 1.85 11.53 21.08
C ASN A 142 3.20 11.48 20.34
N ASP A 143 3.83 10.31 20.31
CA ASP A 143 5.13 10.08 19.71
C ASP A 143 5.14 8.73 18.97
N SER A 144 6.09 8.58 18.05
CA SER A 144 6.20 7.39 17.21
C SER A 144 6.62 6.15 18.00
N GLU A 145 7.45 6.30 19.02
CA GLU A 145 8.01 5.19 19.81
C GLU A 145 6.91 4.49 20.62
N SER A 146 6.09 5.26 21.34
CA SER A 146 4.92 4.75 22.09
C SER A 146 3.92 4.07 21.16
N SER A 147 3.66 4.65 19.98
CA SER A 147 2.81 4.05 18.95
C SER A 147 3.35 2.70 18.48
N GLU A 148 4.67 2.61 18.25
CA GLU A 148 5.34 1.38 17.81
C GLU A 148 5.34 0.30 18.90
N TYR A 149 5.73 0.61 20.14
CA TYR A 149 5.73 -0.37 21.22
C TYR A 149 4.33 -0.93 21.52
N PHE A 150 3.30 -0.09 21.42
CA PHE A 150 1.92 -0.53 21.56
C PHE A 150 1.53 -1.50 20.45
N ILE A 151 1.82 -1.16 19.19
CA ILE A 151 1.52 -2.02 18.03
C ILE A 151 2.34 -3.32 18.04
N ASP A 152 3.62 -3.27 18.39
CA ASP A 152 4.48 -4.46 18.50
C ASP A 152 3.95 -5.42 19.56
N THR A 153 3.44 -4.90 20.68
CA THR A 153 2.81 -5.71 21.72
C THR A 153 1.52 -6.36 21.22
N ILE A 154 0.72 -5.66 20.40
CA ILE A 154 -0.47 -6.23 19.75
C ILE A 154 -0.08 -7.34 18.77
N TYR A 155 0.94 -7.14 17.94
CA TYR A 155 1.41 -8.18 17.03
C TYR A 155 1.98 -9.39 17.76
N ALA A 156 2.65 -9.20 18.91
CA ALA A 156 3.07 -10.30 19.77
C ALA A 156 1.88 -11.12 20.30
N ASP A 157 0.80 -10.47 20.75
CA ASP A 157 -0.44 -11.14 21.20
C ASP A 157 -1.13 -11.93 20.07
N LEU A 158 -1.07 -11.40 18.84
CA LEU A 158 -1.56 -12.10 17.64
C LEU A 158 -0.67 -13.28 17.21
N GLY A 159 0.44 -13.54 17.92
CA GLY A 159 1.34 -14.67 17.67
C GLY A 159 2.42 -14.40 16.62
N PHE A 160 2.65 -13.14 16.24
CA PHE A 160 3.78 -12.79 15.40
C PHE A 160 5.08 -12.73 16.21
N ASN A 161 6.22 -12.79 15.53
CA ASN A 161 7.55 -12.78 16.15
C ASN A 161 7.98 -11.36 16.58
N PHE A 162 7.15 -10.70 17.37
CA PHE A 162 7.44 -9.42 18.03
C PHE A 162 7.66 -9.65 19.52
N LYS A 163 8.41 -8.74 20.15
CA LYS A 163 8.62 -8.77 21.59
C LYS A 163 7.62 -7.83 22.25
N PRO A 164 6.75 -8.31 23.17
CA PRO A 164 5.86 -7.42 23.90
C PRO A 164 6.68 -6.47 24.78
N HIS A 165 6.25 -5.21 24.87
CA HIS A 165 6.89 -4.22 25.73
C HIS A 165 6.22 -4.23 27.12
N PRO A 166 6.97 -4.44 28.23
CA PRO A 166 6.39 -4.57 29.58
C PRO A 166 5.54 -3.37 30.04
N ASP A 167 5.86 -2.18 29.55
CA ASP A 167 5.12 -0.94 29.88
C ASP A 167 3.83 -0.73 29.09
N PHE A 168 3.59 -1.57 28.07
CA PHE A 168 2.39 -1.52 27.23
C PHE A 168 1.52 -2.76 27.42
N PRO A 169 1.08 -3.11 28.64
CA PRO A 169 0.22 -4.27 28.84
C PRO A 169 -1.11 -4.04 28.13
N ILE A 170 -1.56 -5.00 27.33
CA ILE A 170 -2.77 -4.86 26.50
C ILE A 170 -3.88 -5.81 26.91
N VAL A 171 -5.11 -5.47 26.52
CA VAL A 171 -6.24 -6.40 26.42
C VAL A 171 -6.84 -6.32 25.02
N GLY A 172 -7.03 -7.48 24.40
CA GLY A 172 -7.61 -7.64 23.07
C GLY A 172 -9.04 -8.14 23.09
N PHE A 173 -9.82 -7.68 22.12
CA PHE A 173 -11.15 -8.17 21.80
C PHE A 173 -11.24 -8.51 20.33
N LYS A 174 -11.90 -9.62 20.03
CA LYS A 174 -12.09 -10.14 18.69
C LYS A 174 -13.57 -10.28 18.39
N PHE A 175 -13.99 -9.79 17.24
CA PHE A 175 -15.38 -9.77 16.81
C PHE A 175 -15.53 -10.40 15.42
N PRO A 176 -16.51 -11.30 15.23
CA PRO A 176 -16.92 -11.68 13.88
C PRO A 176 -17.59 -10.49 13.18
N VAL A 177 -17.27 -10.33 11.89
CA VAL A 177 -17.88 -9.30 11.03
C VAL A 177 -18.76 -9.96 10.00
N THR A 178 -19.92 -9.39 9.75
CA THR A 178 -20.75 -9.68 8.57
C THR A 178 -20.69 -8.48 7.65
N ILE A 179 -20.37 -8.72 6.37
CA ILE A 179 -20.35 -7.69 5.33
C ILE A 179 -21.46 -7.98 4.33
N THR A 180 -22.24 -6.96 3.98
CA THR A 180 -23.36 -7.04 3.04
C THR A 180 -23.30 -5.85 2.09
N GLN A 181 -24.14 -5.88 1.05
CA GLN A 181 -24.26 -4.80 0.06
C GLN A 181 -22.92 -4.39 -0.55
N VAL A 182 -22.15 -5.37 -1.03
CA VAL A 182 -20.83 -5.10 -1.61
C VAL A 182 -20.98 -4.40 -2.95
N ASN A 183 -20.62 -3.12 -3.01
CA ASN A 183 -20.70 -2.32 -4.23
C ASN A 183 -19.33 -1.74 -4.57
N THR A 184 -18.89 -1.93 -5.82
CA THR A 184 -17.68 -1.30 -6.34
C THR A 184 -17.96 0.11 -6.82
N ILE A 185 -16.99 0.99 -6.62
CA ILE A 185 -17.00 2.36 -7.10
C ILE A 185 -16.12 2.42 -8.34
N PHE A 186 -16.64 3.03 -9.40
CA PHE A 186 -15.85 3.33 -10.58
C PHE A 186 -15.01 4.58 -10.31
N THR A 187 -13.69 4.39 -10.26
CA THR A 187 -12.76 5.45 -9.87
C THR A 187 -12.19 6.15 -11.09
N ILE A 188 -12.19 7.47 -11.07
CA ILE A 188 -11.59 8.33 -12.10
C ILE A 188 -10.57 9.22 -11.41
N HIS A 189 -9.32 9.21 -11.88
CA HIS A 189 -8.37 10.28 -11.54
C HIS A 189 -8.03 11.08 -12.78
N ALA A 190 -8.10 12.39 -12.64
CA ALA A 190 -7.75 13.35 -13.68
C ALA A 190 -6.67 14.30 -13.15
N ASN A 191 -5.69 14.60 -13.99
CA ASN A 191 -4.63 15.57 -13.77
C ASN A 191 -4.36 16.33 -15.09
N GLU A 192 -3.36 17.21 -15.08
CA GLU A 192 -3.01 18.02 -16.26
C GLU A 192 -2.48 17.20 -17.45
N GLN A 193 -1.93 16.01 -17.18
CA GLN A 193 -1.43 15.08 -18.20
C GLN A 193 -2.52 14.13 -18.75
N GLY A 194 -3.73 14.13 -18.15
CA GLY A 194 -4.88 13.39 -18.65
C GLY A 194 -5.75 12.78 -17.56
N ALA A 195 -6.68 11.91 -17.97
CA ALA A 195 -7.55 11.16 -17.08
C ALA A 195 -7.40 9.66 -17.29
N THR A 196 -7.48 8.92 -16.20
CA THR A 196 -7.42 7.46 -16.18
C THR A 196 -8.48 6.95 -15.21
N GLN A 197 -8.97 5.74 -15.43
CA GLN A 197 -10.10 5.18 -14.70
C GLN A 197 -9.96 3.68 -14.52
N TYR A 198 -10.54 3.17 -13.45
CA TYR A 198 -10.56 1.74 -13.16
C TYR A 198 -11.74 1.30 -12.28
N ASP A 199 -12.08 0.01 -12.39
CA ASP A 199 -12.96 -0.71 -11.46
C ASP A 199 -12.16 -1.87 -10.84
N VAL A 200 -11.99 -1.86 -9.52
CA VAL A 200 -11.15 -2.82 -8.78
C VAL A 200 -11.54 -4.28 -9.02
N VAL A 201 -12.82 -4.57 -9.26
CA VAL A 201 -13.30 -5.96 -9.42
C VAL A 201 -13.37 -6.37 -10.88
N LYS A 202 -13.73 -5.45 -11.79
CA LYS A 202 -13.95 -5.79 -13.20
C LYS A 202 -12.69 -5.75 -14.05
N ASP A 203 -11.74 -4.89 -13.71
CA ASP A 203 -10.53 -4.71 -14.53
C ASP A 203 -9.51 -5.84 -14.31
N ILE A 204 -8.68 -6.06 -15.33
CA ILE A 204 -7.54 -6.99 -15.27
C ILE A 204 -6.49 -6.39 -14.33
N ASP A 205 -6.04 -7.18 -13.35
CA ASP A 205 -5.20 -6.71 -12.23
C ASP A 205 -3.91 -6.02 -12.70
N GLY A 206 -3.19 -6.60 -13.68
CA GLY A 206 -1.96 -6.03 -14.22
C GLY A 206 -2.16 -4.67 -14.88
N THR A 207 -3.10 -4.59 -15.82
CA THR A 207 -3.43 -3.33 -16.52
C THR A 207 -3.95 -2.25 -15.57
N ARG A 208 -4.73 -2.63 -14.55
CA ARG A 208 -5.18 -1.69 -13.52
C ARG A 208 -3.99 -1.14 -12.75
N GLN A 209 -3.08 -1.99 -12.29
CA GLN A 209 -1.90 -1.57 -11.54
C GLN A 209 -1.02 -0.63 -12.36
N GLU A 210 -0.77 -0.92 -13.63
CA GLU A 210 -0.03 -0.05 -14.54
C GLU A 210 -0.67 1.34 -14.64
N ARG A 211 -2.01 1.42 -14.81
CA ARG A 211 -2.73 2.70 -14.84
C ARG A 211 -2.60 3.49 -13.54
N GLN A 212 -2.72 2.82 -12.39
CA GLN A 212 -2.59 3.47 -11.08
C GLN A 212 -1.17 4.03 -10.88
N ILE A 213 -0.14 3.27 -11.24
CA ILE A 213 1.25 3.73 -11.17
C ILE A 213 1.45 4.91 -12.14
N TYR A 214 1.01 4.78 -13.38
CA TYR A 214 1.13 5.83 -14.39
C TYR A 214 0.53 7.15 -13.89
N GLN A 215 -0.69 7.11 -13.35
CA GLN A 215 -1.35 8.28 -12.78
C GLN A 215 -0.54 8.94 -11.66
N ALA A 216 0.03 8.14 -10.76
CA ALA A 216 0.84 8.68 -9.68
C ALA A 216 2.10 9.37 -10.23
N PHE A 217 2.78 8.75 -11.19
CA PHE A 217 3.97 9.33 -11.82
C PHE A 217 3.67 10.61 -12.62
N CYS A 218 2.48 10.73 -13.22
CA CYS A 218 2.02 11.99 -13.83
C CYS A 218 1.83 13.15 -12.83
N LEU A 219 1.78 12.88 -11.52
CA LEU A 219 1.70 13.93 -10.50
C LEU A 219 3.07 14.49 -10.10
N MET A 220 4.17 13.88 -10.55
CA MET A 220 5.52 14.34 -10.22
C MET A 220 5.89 15.58 -11.02
N ASP A 221 6.47 16.57 -10.32
CA ASP A 221 6.86 17.84 -10.93
C ASP A 221 7.98 17.67 -11.97
N ASN A 222 8.04 18.59 -12.95
CA ASN A 222 9.16 18.69 -13.90
C ASN A 222 9.49 17.37 -14.63
N SER A 223 8.46 16.57 -14.93
CA SER A 223 8.60 15.27 -15.57
C SER A 223 7.49 14.99 -16.57
N GLU A 224 7.82 14.22 -17.60
CA GLU A 224 6.89 13.68 -18.58
C GLU A 224 6.84 12.16 -18.41
N THR A 225 5.63 11.63 -18.18
CA THR A 225 5.43 10.20 -17.97
C THR A 225 4.65 9.61 -19.14
N THR A 226 5.07 8.43 -19.62
CA THR A 226 4.41 7.70 -20.70
C THR A 226 4.21 6.25 -20.31
N MET A 227 3.02 5.72 -20.57
CA MET A 227 2.70 4.30 -20.43
C MET A 227 3.04 3.54 -21.73
N SER A 228 3.59 2.33 -21.58
CA SER A 228 3.99 1.42 -22.66
C SER A 228 4.76 2.09 -23.82
N PRO A 229 5.84 2.86 -23.55
CA PRO A 229 6.66 3.43 -24.61
C PRO A 229 7.21 2.36 -25.56
N LEU A 230 7.34 2.73 -26.83
CA LEU A 230 7.75 1.86 -27.92
C LEU A 230 9.20 2.16 -28.35
N VAL A 231 9.87 1.12 -28.83
CA VAL A 231 11.20 1.20 -29.44
C VAL A 231 11.30 0.26 -30.64
N THR A 232 12.04 0.69 -31.66
CA THR A 232 12.34 -0.14 -32.82
C THR A 232 13.73 -0.73 -32.66
N ILE A 233 13.82 -2.07 -32.59
CA ILE A 233 15.10 -2.78 -32.56
C ILE A 233 15.18 -3.65 -33.83
N GLY A 234 16.04 -3.24 -34.76
CA GLY A 234 16.10 -3.83 -36.10
C GLY A 234 14.82 -3.53 -36.88
N LEU A 235 14.06 -4.58 -37.23
CA LEU A 235 12.80 -4.47 -37.99
C LEU A 235 11.54 -4.60 -37.12
N LYS A 236 11.69 -4.81 -35.81
CA LYS A 236 10.54 -5.05 -34.93
C LYS A 236 10.36 -3.88 -33.96
N GLU A 237 9.14 -3.37 -33.92
CA GLU A 237 8.65 -2.54 -32.83
C GLU A 237 8.35 -3.42 -31.62
N ARG A 238 8.73 -2.94 -30.43
CA ARG A 238 8.48 -3.59 -29.15
C ARG A 238 8.18 -2.53 -28.10
N GLU A 239 7.39 -2.93 -27.11
CA GLU A 239 7.32 -2.20 -25.85
C GLU A 239 8.68 -2.21 -25.17
N LEU A 240 9.11 -1.04 -24.71
CA LEU A 240 10.37 -0.85 -24.00
C LEU A 240 10.22 -1.30 -22.54
N THR A 241 9.21 -0.78 -21.84
CA THR A 241 8.89 -1.04 -20.43
C THR A 241 7.44 -0.63 -20.18
N ASP A 242 6.86 -0.97 -19.02
CA ASP A 242 5.45 -0.68 -18.75
C ASP A 242 5.19 0.82 -18.57
N ILE A 243 6.09 1.55 -17.89
CA ILE A 243 6.01 3.02 -17.72
C ILE A 243 7.41 3.64 -17.77
N LEU A 244 7.54 4.77 -18.46
CA LEU A 244 8.77 5.56 -18.50
C LEU A 244 8.47 7.01 -18.11
N THR A 245 9.25 7.53 -17.16
CA THR A 245 9.25 8.95 -16.80
C THR A 245 10.59 9.59 -17.17
N VAL A 246 10.52 10.68 -17.91
CA VAL A 246 11.66 11.52 -18.31
C VAL A 246 11.59 12.83 -17.55
N THR A 247 12.63 13.13 -16.78
CA THR A 247 12.71 14.36 -16.00
C THR A 247 13.47 15.44 -16.76
N GLN A 248 13.19 16.72 -16.47
CA GLN A 248 13.92 17.85 -17.07
C GLN A 248 15.43 17.79 -16.78
N ASN A 249 15.83 17.18 -15.66
CA ASN A 249 17.24 17.04 -15.23
C ASN A 249 17.95 15.81 -15.82
N LYS A 250 17.46 15.24 -16.93
CA LYS A 250 18.02 14.05 -17.59
C LYS A 250 18.15 12.82 -16.69
N LYS A 251 17.21 12.64 -15.77
CA LYS A 251 17.01 11.40 -15.02
C LYS A 251 15.85 10.62 -15.65
N LEU A 252 16.00 9.31 -15.78
CA LEU A 252 15.01 8.40 -16.33
C LEU A 252 14.54 7.43 -15.26
N ILE A 253 13.22 7.30 -15.11
CA ILE A 253 12.62 6.29 -14.25
C ILE A 253 11.87 5.31 -15.14
N ALA A 254 12.31 4.05 -15.19
CA ALA A 254 11.65 2.98 -15.93
C ALA A 254 11.00 2.02 -14.94
N VAL A 255 9.73 1.68 -15.18
CA VAL A 255 8.93 0.87 -14.27
C VAL A 255 8.49 -0.42 -14.94
N GLU A 256 8.75 -1.53 -14.25
CA GLU A 256 8.20 -2.85 -14.56
C GLU A 256 7.21 -3.24 -13.46
N SER A 257 5.93 -3.30 -13.81
CA SER A 257 4.84 -3.75 -12.96
C SER A 257 4.74 -5.28 -13.00
N LYS A 258 4.65 -5.91 -11.83
CA LYS A 258 4.45 -7.36 -11.68
C LYS A 258 3.33 -7.60 -10.67
N CYS A 259 2.13 -7.75 -11.21
CA CYS A 259 0.93 -8.01 -10.44
C CYS A 259 0.59 -9.51 -10.41
N LEU A 260 0.11 -10.01 -9.28
CA LEU A 260 -0.48 -11.33 -9.16
C LEU A 260 -1.97 -11.26 -9.52
N GLN A 261 -2.45 -12.28 -10.23
CA GLN A 261 -3.87 -12.39 -10.50
C GLN A 261 -4.62 -12.88 -9.25
N TYR A 262 -5.66 -12.12 -8.86
CA TYR A 262 -6.52 -12.44 -7.73
C TYR A 262 -7.89 -12.93 -8.20
N ASP A 263 -8.18 -14.18 -7.86
CA ASP A 263 -9.44 -14.89 -8.10
C ASP A 263 -9.79 -15.72 -6.85
N THR A 264 -10.87 -16.51 -6.91
CA THR A 264 -11.28 -17.36 -5.78
C THR A 264 -10.21 -18.39 -5.39
N SER A 265 -9.32 -18.78 -6.31
CA SER A 265 -8.20 -19.68 -6.00
C SER A 265 -7.13 -19.02 -5.14
N ALA A 266 -7.09 -17.68 -5.06
CA ALA A 266 -6.13 -16.95 -4.26
C ALA A 266 -6.24 -17.26 -2.76
N PHE A 267 -7.46 -17.58 -2.28
CA PHE A 267 -7.71 -17.96 -0.89
C PHE A 267 -6.94 -19.21 -0.46
N ASP A 268 -6.80 -20.18 -1.36
CA ASP A 268 -6.20 -21.49 -1.09
C ASP A 268 -4.70 -21.55 -1.41
N LYS A 269 -4.14 -20.54 -2.08
CA LYS A 269 -2.70 -20.50 -2.41
C LYS A 269 -1.88 -20.46 -1.12
N THR A 270 -0.83 -21.26 -1.04
CA THR A 270 0.12 -21.16 0.07
C THR A 270 0.99 -19.91 -0.06
N SER A 271 1.35 -19.32 1.08
CA SER A 271 2.26 -18.18 1.16
C SER A 271 3.59 -18.42 0.44
N THR A 272 4.11 -19.66 0.53
CA THR A 272 5.33 -20.09 -0.14
C THR A 272 5.22 -20.04 -1.67
N ARG A 273 4.12 -20.56 -2.24
CA ARG A 273 3.91 -20.55 -3.69
C ARG A 273 3.74 -19.12 -4.21
N THR A 274 3.00 -18.29 -3.50
CA THR A 274 2.83 -16.87 -3.84
C THR A 274 4.19 -16.15 -3.83
N ALA A 275 5.01 -16.38 -2.80
CA ALA A 275 6.34 -15.79 -2.71
C ALA A 275 7.26 -16.25 -3.85
N SER A 276 7.30 -17.54 -4.19
CA SER A 276 8.11 -18.05 -5.31
C SER A 276 7.72 -17.44 -6.66
N ASN A 277 6.41 -17.20 -6.89
CA ASN A 277 5.95 -16.52 -8.10
C ASN A 277 6.45 -15.07 -8.17
N ILE A 278 6.33 -14.32 -7.06
CA ILE A 278 6.85 -12.95 -6.97
C ILE A 278 8.35 -12.93 -7.24
N ILE A 279 9.14 -13.80 -6.60
CA ILE A 279 10.59 -13.92 -6.82
C ILE A 279 10.91 -14.18 -8.30
N GLY A 280 10.20 -15.12 -8.93
CA GLY A 280 10.36 -15.44 -10.35
C GLY A 280 10.05 -14.25 -11.27
N HIS A 281 9.03 -13.46 -10.93
CA HIS A 281 8.66 -12.25 -11.68
C HIS A 281 9.70 -11.14 -11.50
N CYS A 282 10.17 -10.90 -10.27
CA CYS A 282 11.23 -9.92 -10.00
C CYS A 282 12.52 -10.25 -10.76
N LYS A 283 12.92 -11.53 -10.81
CA LYS A 283 14.09 -11.96 -11.57
C LYS A 283 13.99 -11.60 -13.05
N LYS A 284 12.81 -11.79 -13.66
CA LYS A 284 12.56 -11.41 -15.06
C LYS A 284 12.59 -9.89 -15.23
N ALA A 285 11.94 -9.16 -14.33
CA ALA A 285 11.85 -7.70 -14.36
C ALA A 285 13.23 -7.02 -14.26
N ILE A 286 14.16 -7.54 -13.45
CA ILE A 286 15.55 -7.03 -13.42
C ILE A 286 16.20 -7.15 -14.81
N GLY A 287 16.02 -8.29 -15.48
CA GLY A 287 16.53 -8.50 -16.84
C GLY A 287 15.88 -7.59 -17.88
N GLN A 288 14.58 -7.31 -17.73
CA GLN A 288 13.85 -6.35 -18.58
C GLN A 288 14.42 -4.94 -18.42
N LEU A 289 14.57 -4.46 -17.18
CA LEU A 289 15.15 -3.14 -16.88
C LEU A 289 16.61 -3.01 -17.34
N GLU A 290 17.42 -4.07 -17.21
CA GLU A 290 18.77 -4.11 -17.79
C GLU A 290 18.71 -3.93 -19.32
N GLY A 291 17.72 -4.57 -19.98
CA GLY A 291 17.45 -4.44 -21.41
C GLY A 291 17.02 -3.02 -21.81
N VAL A 292 16.17 -2.38 -21.01
CA VAL A 292 15.73 -0.99 -21.19
C VAL A 292 16.93 -0.06 -21.17
N HIS A 293 17.74 -0.12 -20.10
CA HIS A 293 18.94 0.70 -19.95
C HIS A 293 19.89 0.53 -21.15
N LYS A 294 20.18 -0.71 -21.54
CA LYS A 294 21.05 -0.99 -22.71
C LYS A 294 20.49 -0.40 -24.00
N THR A 295 19.18 -0.40 -24.16
CA THR A 295 18.50 0.10 -25.36
C THR A 295 18.59 1.63 -25.45
N ILE A 296 18.33 2.32 -24.33
CA ILE A 296 18.51 3.78 -24.25
C ILE A 296 19.99 4.16 -24.47
N LYS A 297 20.92 3.43 -23.85
CA LYS A 297 22.36 3.68 -23.98
C LYS A 297 22.88 3.50 -25.41
N ARG A 298 22.27 2.63 -26.22
CA ARG A 298 22.58 2.50 -27.66
C ARG A 298 22.08 3.68 -28.49
N GLY A 299 21.24 4.55 -27.93
CA GLY A 299 20.64 5.69 -28.64
C GLY A 299 19.47 5.31 -29.54
N GLU A 300 18.83 4.17 -29.27
CA GLU A 300 17.61 3.77 -30.00
C GLU A 300 16.51 4.82 -29.76
N ARG A 301 15.72 5.11 -30.80
CA ARG A 301 14.61 6.06 -30.69
C ARG A 301 13.48 5.44 -29.87
N VAL A 302 13.11 6.11 -28.78
CA VAL A 302 11.96 5.75 -27.94
C VAL A 302 10.83 6.73 -28.21
N TYR A 303 9.60 6.25 -28.37
CA TYR A 303 8.44 7.05 -28.73
C TYR A 303 7.16 6.54 -28.07
N ASN A 304 6.12 7.38 -28.00
CA ASN A 304 4.80 6.98 -27.51
C ASN A 304 3.93 6.37 -28.63
N SER A 305 2.70 5.94 -28.30
CA SER A 305 1.74 5.38 -29.27
C SER A 305 1.39 6.32 -30.43
N ASP A 306 1.53 7.63 -30.22
CA ASP A 306 1.24 8.66 -31.23
C ASP A 306 2.47 8.93 -32.14
N GLY A 307 3.58 8.22 -31.93
CA GLY A 307 4.83 8.39 -32.68
C GLY A 307 5.68 9.59 -32.23
N THR A 308 5.29 10.26 -31.15
CA THR A 308 6.05 11.37 -30.56
C THR A 308 7.30 10.83 -29.89
N THR A 309 8.47 11.36 -30.27
CA THR A 309 9.76 10.94 -29.73
C THR A 309 9.89 11.38 -28.27
N LEU A 310 10.13 10.42 -27.38
CA LEU A 310 10.40 10.63 -25.96
C LEU A 310 11.90 10.76 -25.71
N LEU A 311 12.70 9.90 -26.35
CA LEU A 311 14.15 9.88 -26.24
C LEU A 311 14.80 9.61 -27.59
N ALA A 312 15.91 10.31 -27.87
CA ALA A 312 16.72 10.13 -29.08
C ALA A 312 18.22 10.10 -28.71
N GLY A 313 18.57 9.24 -27.76
CA GLY A 313 19.92 9.17 -27.18
C GLY A 313 20.22 10.27 -26.16
N GLY A 314 21.42 10.20 -25.59
CA GLY A 314 21.88 11.10 -24.53
C GLY A 314 22.42 10.32 -23.32
N ASN A 315 23.10 11.04 -22.42
CA ASN A 315 23.53 10.49 -21.14
C ASN A 315 22.47 10.79 -20.08
N TYR A 316 21.87 9.76 -19.51
CA TYR A 316 20.83 9.86 -18.50
C TYR A 316 21.19 9.02 -17.28
N SER A 317 20.91 9.53 -16.09
CA SER A 317 20.91 8.70 -14.88
C SER A 317 19.67 7.80 -14.90
N PHE A 318 19.85 6.49 -14.73
CA PHE A 318 18.78 5.51 -14.88
C PHE A 318 18.36 4.89 -13.54
N TYR A 319 17.07 4.97 -13.27
CA TYR A 319 16.42 4.41 -12.09
C TYR A 319 15.37 3.39 -12.53
N GLY A 320 15.58 2.13 -12.19
CA GLY A 320 14.65 1.04 -12.46
C GLY A 320 13.78 0.77 -11.24
N ILE A 321 12.46 0.68 -11.42
CA ILE A 321 11.52 0.32 -10.35
C ILE A 321 10.75 -0.91 -10.77
N ILE A 322 10.78 -1.94 -9.93
CA ILE A 322 9.95 -3.14 -10.09
C ILE A 322 8.84 -3.04 -9.06
N ILE A 323 7.60 -2.89 -9.54
CA ILE A 323 6.43 -2.80 -8.68
C ILE A 323 5.85 -4.18 -8.43
N ILE A 324 5.65 -4.52 -7.17
CA ILE A 324 4.93 -5.72 -6.74
C ILE A 324 3.66 -5.32 -5.98
N ASP A 325 2.67 -6.21 -5.89
CA ASP A 325 1.46 -5.93 -5.11
C ASP A 325 1.81 -5.78 -3.62
N GLU A 326 2.63 -6.69 -3.12
CA GLU A 326 2.96 -6.80 -1.71
C GLU A 326 4.27 -7.59 -1.51
N TYR A 327 4.93 -7.32 -0.39
CA TYR A 327 6.07 -8.12 0.05
C TYR A 327 5.61 -9.41 0.74
N ARG A 328 6.18 -10.55 0.34
CA ARG A 328 6.02 -11.84 1.02
C ARG A 328 7.37 -12.38 1.47
N PRO A 329 7.54 -12.78 2.76
CA PRO A 329 8.80 -13.35 3.24
C PRO A 329 9.21 -14.59 2.42
N SER A 330 10.48 -14.63 2.02
CA SER A 330 11.09 -15.75 1.31
C SER A 330 12.59 -15.81 1.60
N LYS A 331 13.16 -17.02 1.58
CA LYS A 331 14.60 -17.23 1.67
C LYS A 331 15.33 -16.86 0.37
N ASP A 332 14.60 -16.78 -0.74
CA ASP A 332 15.16 -16.50 -2.06
C ASP A 332 15.39 -15.01 -2.33
N TRP A 333 15.01 -14.13 -1.40
CA TRP A 333 15.23 -12.68 -1.55
C TRP A 333 16.72 -12.32 -1.63
N ASP A 334 17.59 -13.03 -0.90
CA ASP A 334 19.04 -12.81 -0.94
C ASP A 334 19.60 -12.94 -2.36
N ALA A 335 19.11 -13.95 -3.11
CA ALA A 335 19.52 -14.16 -4.50
C ALA A 335 19.06 -13.03 -5.43
N ILE A 336 17.87 -12.47 -5.18
CA ILE A 336 17.32 -11.33 -5.93
C ILE A 336 18.09 -10.04 -5.60
N ILE A 337 18.39 -9.79 -4.32
CA ILE A 337 19.18 -8.62 -3.89
C ILE A 337 20.57 -8.68 -4.52
N ASN A 338 21.21 -9.84 -4.54
CA ASN A 338 22.50 -10.01 -5.19
C ASN A 338 22.42 -9.77 -6.72
N LEU A 339 21.38 -10.29 -7.38
CA LEU A 339 21.17 -10.05 -8.82
C LEU A 339 20.98 -8.56 -9.13
N MET A 340 20.20 -7.87 -8.29
CA MET A 340 19.96 -6.43 -8.37
C MET A 340 21.28 -5.66 -8.21
N LYS A 341 22.08 -6.00 -7.20
CA LYS A 341 23.40 -5.42 -6.95
C LYS A 341 24.35 -5.60 -8.14
N ILE A 342 24.48 -6.82 -8.65
CA ILE A 342 25.34 -7.12 -9.82
C ILE A 342 24.91 -6.30 -11.04
N CYS A 343 23.60 -6.18 -11.28
CA CYS A 343 23.08 -5.39 -12.39
C CYS A 343 23.39 -3.89 -12.21
N SER A 344 23.15 -3.36 -11.01
CA SER A 344 23.45 -1.99 -10.63
C SER A 344 24.93 -1.65 -10.79
N ASP A 345 25.82 -2.44 -10.20
CA ASP A 345 27.28 -2.21 -10.23
C ASP A 345 27.84 -2.27 -11.66
N LYS A 346 27.31 -3.18 -12.49
CA LYS A 346 27.77 -3.37 -13.87
C LYS A 346 27.40 -2.21 -14.79
N HIS A 347 26.26 -1.58 -14.55
CA HIS A 347 25.68 -0.61 -15.48
C HIS A 347 25.60 0.81 -14.92
N ASP A 348 25.98 1.02 -13.67
CA ASP A 348 25.82 2.28 -12.94
C ASP A 348 24.35 2.74 -12.90
N ILE A 349 23.49 1.83 -12.45
CA ILE A 349 22.03 2.05 -12.38
C ILE A 349 21.48 1.75 -10.99
N CYS A 350 20.43 2.47 -10.59
CA CYS A 350 19.74 2.25 -9.33
C CYS A 350 18.46 1.43 -9.57
N ILE A 351 18.42 0.17 -9.12
CA ILE A 351 17.23 -0.67 -9.24
C ILE A 351 16.59 -0.85 -7.86
N ASN A 352 15.28 -0.66 -7.79
CA ASN A 352 14.50 -0.90 -6.59
C ASN A 352 13.35 -1.88 -6.87
N ILE A 353 13.07 -2.76 -5.91
CA ILE A 353 11.82 -3.54 -5.88
C ILE A 353 10.98 -2.98 -4.74
N ILE A 354 9.76 -2.56 -5.06
CA ILE A 354 8.91 -1.79 -4.14
C ILE A 354 7.46 -2.22 -4.30
N SER A 355 6.69 -2.29 -3.21
CA SER A 355 5.25 -2.50 -3.35
C SER A 355 4.53 -1.24 -3.84
N ILE A 356 3.39 -1.38 -4.49
CA ILE A 356 2.58 -0.23 -4.91
C ILE A 356 2.27 0.70 -3.73
N SER A 357 1.86 0.16 -2.58
CA SER A 357 1.56 0.97 -1.38
C SER A 357 2.75 1.79 -0.91
N GLU A 358 3.95 1.22 -0.95
CA GLU A 358 5.18 1.88 -0.54
C GLU A 358 5.62 2.95 -1.55
N VAL A 359 5.46 2.71 -2.86
CA VAL A 359 5.72 3.75 -3.88
C VAL A 359 4.78 4.93 -3.71
N MET A 360 3.48 4.69 -3.63
CA MET A 360 2.48 5.76 -3.43
C MET A 360 2.78 6.56 -2.16
N TYR A 361 3.17 5.87 -1.08
CA TYR A 361 3.56 6.52 0.15
C TYR A 361 4.84 7.35 0.02
N THR A 362 5.89 6.81 -0.61
CA THR A 362 7.16 7.50 -0.83
C THR A 362 6.94 8.78 -1.65
N MET A 363 6.11 8.71 -2.70
CA MET A 363 5.77 9.88 -3.52
C MET A 363 5.09 10.98 -2.70
N LYS A 364 4.20 10.61 -1.77
CA LYS A 364 3.56 11.55 -0.84
C LYS A 364 4.57 12.18 0.14
N LEU A 365 5.50 11.40 0.68
CA LEU A 365 6.57 11.94 1.54
C LEU A 365 7.45 12.93 0.79
N CYS A 366 7.66 12.71 -0.50
CA CYS A 366 8.43 13.59 -1.37
C CYS A 366 7.63 14.80 -1.85
N MET A 367 6.36 14.95 -1.45
CA MET A 367 5.47 16.02 -1.91
C MET A 367 5.45 16.16 -3.43
N SER A 368 5.50 15.02 -4.14
CA SER A 368 5.59 14.95 -5.61
C SER A 368 6.84 15.58 -6.23
N SER A 369 7.86 15.93 -5.43
CA SER A 369 9.15 16.39 -5.95
C SER A 369 9.94 15.23 -6.55
N THR A 370 10.22 15.31 -7.84
CA THR A 370 11.01 14.32 -8.58
C THR A 370 12.41 14.13 -7.99
N ASP A 371 13.08 15.21 -7.58
CA ASP A 371 14.43 15.13 -7.03
C ASP A 371 14.46 14.45 -5.66
N LEU A 372 13.49 14.76 -4.78
CA LEU A 372 13.35 14.08 -3.49
C LEU A 372 12.97 12.61 -3.65
N PHE A 373 12.11 12.29 -4.63
CA PHE A 373 11.74 10.92 -4.93
C PHE A 373 12.96 10.10 -5.38
N ILE A 374 13.79 10.66 -6.26
CA ILE A 374 15.01 10.01 -6.73
C ILE A 374 16.02 9.82 -5.59
N GLN A 375 16.22 10.82 -4.75
CA GLN A 375 17.05 10.69 -3.55
C GLN A 375 16.54 9.56 -2.66
N SER A 376 15.22 9.47 -2.47
CA SER A 376 14.59 8.39 -1.70
C SER A 376 14.81 7.01 -2.34
N LEU A 377 14.80 6.89 -3.67
CA LEU A 377 15.13 5.63 -4.36
C LEU A 377 16.59 5.21 -4.13
N GLU A 378 17.53 6.16 -4.12
CA GLU A 378 18.93 5.87 -3.82
C GLU A 378 19.14 5.46 -2.36
N ASP A 379 18.50 6.15 -1.43
CA ASP A 379 18.62 5.84 0.00
C ASP A 379 17.95 4.51 0.34
N ARG A 380 16.82 4.22 -0.31
CA ARG A 380 16.19 2.90 -0.28
C ARG A 380 17.13 1.82 -0.79
N TYR A 381 17.78 2.04 -1.94
CA TYR A 381 18.72 1.09 -2.50
C TYR A 381 19.88 0.81 -1.52
N LYS A 382 20.51 1.86 -0.97
CA LYS A 382 21.58 1.73 0.03
C LYS A 382 21.11 0.95 1.27
N ALA A 383 19.92 1.26 1.78
CA ALA A 383 19.34 0.55 2.92
C ALA A 383 19.09 -0.93 2.59
N CYS A 384 18.57 -1.23 1.40
CA CYS A 384 18.33 -2.59 0.94
C CYS A 384 19.62 -3.41 0.87
N ILE A 385 20.67 -2.87 0.27
CA ILE A 385 21.96 -3.58 0.13
C ILE A 385 22.65 -3.76 1.48
N SER A 386 22.66 -2.71 2.33
CA SER A 386 23.35 -2.76 3.63
C SER A 386 22.67 -3.69 4.64
N SER A 387 21.33 -3.73 4.65
CA SER A 387 20.56 -4.61 5.53
C SER A 387 20.27 -5.99 4.94
N ASN A 388 20.61 -6.20 3.66
CA ASN A 388 20.22 -7.37 2.88
C ASN A 388 18.70 -7.65 2.99
N ASN A 389 17.88 -6.62 2.83
CA ASN A 389 16.43 -6.70 2.96
C ASN A 389 15.71 -5.79 1.96
N ILE A 390 14.89 -6.38 1.10
CA ILE A 390 14.12 -5.63 0.08
C ILE A 390 12.91 -4.89 0.65
N ASN A 391 12.39 -5.31 1.80
CA ASN A 391 11.23 -4.70 2.47
C ASN A 391 11.66 -3.49 3.31
N VAL A 392 12.39 -2.57 2.69
CA VAL A 392 12.66 -1.25 3.23
C VAL A 392 11.33 -0.48 3.23
N ARG A 393 11.05 0.27 4.29
CA ARG A 393 9.85 1.12 4.38
C ARG A 393 10.24 2.49 4.90
N PHE A 394 9.79 3.53 4.21
CA PHE A 394 9.86 4.87 4.76
C PHE A 394 8.79 5.06 5.84
N ARG A 395 9.10 5.92 6.80
CA ARG A 395 8.17 6.30 7.86
C ARG A 395 8.22 7.80 8.04
N ASN A 396 7.05 8.42 8.14
CA ASN A 396 6.95 9.80 8.59
C ASN A 396 6.94 9.83 10.13
N SER A 397 8.06 10.20 10.74
CA SER A 397 8.15 10.35 12.20
C SER A 397 7.32 11.52 12.74
N SER A 398 6.83 12.43 11.88
CA SER A 398 5.87 13.47 12.28
C SER A 398 4.43 12.97 12.39
N LEU A 399 4.16 11.68 12.17
CA LEU A 399 2.94 11.02 12.59
C LEU A 399 3.21 10.25 13.90
N PRO A 400 2.40 10.44 14.97
CA PRO A 400 1.05 10.99 14.97
C PRO A 400 0.96 12.50 15.22
N THR A 401 2.07 13.24 15.31
CA THR A 401 2.09 14.69 15.59
C THR A 401 1.43 15.60 14.54
N MET A 402 0.60 15.07 13.64
CA MET A 402 -0.13 15.88 12.66
C MET A 402 -1.40 16.49 13.28
N ILE A 403 -1.20 17.77 13.62
CA ILE A 403 -2.13 18.91 13.80
C ILE A 403 -2.52 19.22 15.24
#